data_AF-A0A7X7XVN7-F1
#
_entry.id   AF-A0A7X7XVN7-F1
#
_cell.length_a   1.000
_cell.length_b   1.000
_cell.length_c   1.000
_cell.angle_alpha   90.00
_cell.angle_beta   90.00
_cell.angle_gamma   90.00
#
_symmetry.space_group_name_H-M   'P 1'
#
loop_
_entity.id
_entity.type
_entity.pdbx_description
1 polymer ?
#
loop_
_entity_poly.entity_id
_entity_poly.type
_entity_poly.pdbx_seq_one_letter_code
_entity_poly.pdbx_strand_id
1 'polypeptide(L)'
;MLNGSYIEFPDVFPQNIEGRVLVPIRAISEEMGAEVGYEHETRTVTILDGDNEIVLKIGEATAYINGEATELDVPANVIDGRTMVPIRFVAESMDSVVDWDGETKTVIIFKF
;
A
#
# COMPACT_ATOMS: atom_id res chain seq x y z
N MET A 1 -8.63 1.23 -9.08
CA MET A 1 -8.90 0.12 -10.00
C MET A 1 -7.66 -0.75 -10.06
N LEU A 2 -7.79 -2.06 -9.92
CA LEU A 2 -6.72 -3.03 -10.03
C LEU A 2 -7.06 -4.00 -11.17
N ASN A 3 -6.18 -4.13 -12.15
CA ASN A 3 -6.35 -5.03 -13.30
C ASN A 3 -7.74 -4.92 -13.97
N GLY A 4 -8.26 -3.70 -14.11
CA GLY A 4 -9.57 -3.43 -14.72
C GLY A 4 -10.78 -3.52 -13.78
N SER A 5 -10.60 -3.94 -12.52
CA SER A 5 -11.68 -4.05 -11.52
C SER A 5 -11.63 -2.94 -10.48
N TYR A 6 -12.79 -2.41 -10.08
CA TYR A 6 -12.87 -1.48 -8.97
C TYR A 6 -12.72 -2.24 -7.65
N ILE A 7 -11.87 -1.71 -6.77
CA ILE A 7 -11.73 -2.23 -5.41
C ILE A 7 -12.70 -1.50 -4.51
N GLU A 8 -13.51 -2.25 -3.77
CA GLU A 8 -14.40 -1.71 -2.76
C GLU A 8 -13.67 -1.63 -1.42
N PHE A 9 -13.80 -0.49 -0.74
CA PHE A 9 -13.27 -0.29 0.60
C PHE A 9 -14.45 -0.26 1.57
N PRO A 10 -14.67 -1.32 2.37
CA PRO A 10 -15.89 -1.46 3.15
C PRO A 10 -15.95 -0.51 4.36
N ASP A 11 -14.80 -0.04 4.85
CA ASP A 11 -14.70 0.68 6.12
C ASP A 11 -13.85 1.96 6.05
N VAL A 12 -12.72 1.95 5.33
CA VAL A 12 -11.84 3.13 5.21
C VAL A 12 -11.53 3.42 3.75
N PHE A 13 -11.98 4.57 3.28
CA PHE A 13 -11.72 5.03 1.91
C PHE A 13 -10.29 5.55 1.73
N PRO A 14 -9.77 5.52 0.48
CA PRO A 14 -8.52 6.19 0.14
C PRO A 14 -8.52 7.67 0.55
N GLN A 15 -7.40 8.15 1.09
CA GLN A 15 -7.26 9.53 1.52
C GLN A 15 -6.11 10.23 0.78
N ASN A 16 -6.32 11.48 0.38
CA ASN A 16 -5.24 12.32 -0.12
C ASN A 16 -4.60 13.06 1.06
N ILE A 17 -3.35 12.73 1.38
CA ILE A 17 -2.56 13.36 2.43
C ILE A 17 -1.28 13.86 1.77
N GLU A 18 -1.04 15.17 1.89
CA GLU A 18 0.16 15.83 1.33
C GLU A 18 0.37 15.56 -0.18
N GLY A 19 -0.72 15.43 -0.94
CA GLY A 19 -0.64 15.13 -2.37
C GLY A 19 -0.30 13.68 -2.69
N ARG A 20 -0.38 12.77 -1.72
CA ARG A 20 -0.27 11.32 -1.89
C ARG A 20 -1.57 10.64 -1.54
N VAL A 21 -1.97 9.68 -2.36
CA VAL A 21 -3.14 8.83 -2.09
C VAL A 21 -2.69 7.68 -1.20
N LEU A 22 -3.20 7.67 0.02
CA LEU A 22 -3.00 6.59 0.99
C LEU A 22 -4.21 5.66 0.94
N VAL A 23 -3.95 4.36 1.02
CA VAL A 23 -4.96 3.31 0.94
C VAL A 23 -4.76 2.28 2.06
N PRO A 24 -5.81 1.56 2.47
CA PRO A 24 -5.67 0.44 3.40
C PRO A 24 -4.76 -0.64 2.79
N ILE A 25 -3.60 -0.87 3.40
CA ILE A 25 -2.56 -1.73 2.82
C ILE A 25 -3.05 -3.14 2.55
N ARG A 26 -3.78 -3.71 3.52
CA ARG A 26 -4.30 -5.08 3.44
C ARG A 26 -5.24 -5.25 2.24
N ALA A 27 -6.16 -4.30 2.04
CA ALA A 27 -7.15 -4.39 0.98
C ALA A 27 -6.51 -4.42 -0.41
N ILE A 28 -5.42 -3.68 -0.62
CA ILE A 28 -4.71 -3.68 -1.90
C ILE A 28 -3.81 -4.90 -2.05
N SER A 29 -3.01 -5.21 -1.03
CA SER A 29 -2.05 -6.32 -1.08
C SER A 29 -2.76 -7.67 -1.27
N GLU A 30 -3.86 -7.93 -0.56
CA GLU A 30 -4.61 -9.18 -0.70
C GLU A 30 -5.25 -9.33 -2.08
N GLU A 31 -5.80 -8.24 -2.65
CA GLU A 31 -6.32 -8.22 -4.02
C GLU A 31 -5.21 -8.45 -5.07
N MET A 32 -3.97 -8.11 -4.72
CA MET A 32 -2.78 -8.38 -5.53
C MET A 32 -2.18 -9.77 -5.27
N GLY A 33 -2.80 -10.59 -4.43
CA GLY A 33 -2.38 -11.97 -4.12
C GLY A 33 -1.31 -12.09 -3.02
N ALA A 34 -0.99 -11.00 -2.32
CA ALA A 34 0.01 -10.98 -1.26
C ALA A 34 -0.61 -11.27 0.12
N GLU A 35 0.19 -11.86 1.00
CA GLU A 35 -0.19 -12.07 2.41
C GLU A 35 0.25 -10.87 3.27
N VAL A 36 -0.57 -10.48 4.25
CA VAL A 36 -0.28 -9.31 5.11
C VAL A 36 -0.29 -9.68 6.59
N GLY A 37 0.89 -9.67 7.20
CA GLY A 37 1.10 -9.80 8.64
C GLY A 37 1.13 -8.44 9.34
N TYR A 38 0.71 -8.43 10.61
CA TYR A 38 0.87 -7.28 11.49
C TYR A 38 1.37 -7.73 12.87
N GLU A 39 2.49 -7.16 13.29
CA GLU A 39 3.02 -7.31 14.64
C GLU A 39 2.68 -6.06 15.46
N HIS A 40 1.94 -6.26 16.55
CA HIS A 40 1.38 -5.18 17.34
C HIS A 40 2.44 -4.51 18.22
N GLU A 41 3.39 -5.26 18.79
CA GLU A 41 4.37 -4.70 19.72
C GLU A 41 5.32 -3.71 19.02
N THR A 42 5.77 -4.07 17.83
CA THR A 42 6.69 -3.26 17.03
C THR A 42 5.96 -2.31 16.06
N ARG A 43 4.64 -2.47 15.91
CA ARG A 43 3.80 -1.78 14.93
C ARG A 43 4.31 -1.97 13.51
N THR A 44 4.73 -3.21 13.22
CA THR A 44 5.31 -3.61 11.94
C THR A 44 4.28 -4.32 11.09
N VAL A 45 4.18 -3.92 9.83
CA VAL A 45 3.42 -4.62 8.78
C VAL A 45 4.43 -5.33 7.90
N THR A 46 4.20 -6.61 7.66
CA THR A 46 4.97 -7.42 6.71
C THR A 46 4.04 -7.86 5.59
N ILE A 47 4.46 -7.66 4.35
CA ILE A 47 3.74 -8.09 3.15
C ILE A 47 4.61 -9.10 2.42
N LEU A 48 4.04 -10.25 2.07
CA LEU A 48 4.71 -11.30 1.32
C LEU A 48 4.03 -11.45 -0.04
N ASP A 49 4.74 -11.15 -1.12
CA ASP A 49 4.27 -11.28 -2.50
C ASP A 49 5.23 -12.19 -3.29
N GLY A 50 4.93 -13.48 -3.32
CA GLY A 50 5.84 -14.48 -3.89
C GLY A 50 7.16 -14.54 -3.10
N ASP A 51 8.27 -14.19 -3.76
CA ASP A 51 9.61 -14.13 -3.15
C ASP A 51 9.94 -12.73 -2.57
N ASN A 52 9.06 -11.74 -2.75
CA ASN A 52 9.26 -10.38 -2.26
C ASN A 52 8.72 -10.22 -0.83
N GLU A 53 9.56 -9.69 0.06
CA GLU A 53 9.18 -9.26 1.40
C GLU A 53 9.23 -7.74 1.51
N ILE A 54 8.12 -7.13 1.96
CA ILE A 54 8.04 -5.70 2.23
C ILE A 54 7.74 -5.51 3.71
N VAL A 55 8.62 -4.78 4.41
CA VAL A 55 8.49 -4.50 5.84
C VAL A 55 8.31 -2.99 6.06
N LEU A 56 7.23 -2.64 6.73
CA LEU A 56 6.83 -1.27 7.02
C LEU A 56 6.65 -1.10 8.52
N LYS A 57 7.14 0.00 9.09
CA LYS A 57 6.86 0.36 10.47
C LYS A 57 6.01 1.62 10.54
N ILE A 58 4.89 1.54 11.26
CA ILE A 58 3.93 2.64 11.32
C ILE A 58 4.58 3.86 11.97
N GLY A 59 4.46 5.01 11.31
CA GLY A 59 5.05 6.29 11.72
C GLY A 59 6.48 6.52 11.23
N GLU A 60 7.10 5.53 10.59
CA GLU A 60 8.42 5.68 9.97
C GLU A 60 8.27 5.95 8.47
N ALA A 61 9.15 6.80 7.93
CA ALA A 61 9.24 7.09 6.51
C ALA A 61 10.13 6.09 5.76
N THR A 62 10.71 5.10 6.46
CA THR A 62 11.56 4.08 5.87
C THR A 62 10.83 2.75 5.89
N ALA A 63 10.77 2.12 4.73
CA ALA A 63 10.36 0.75 4.52
C ALA A 63 11.56 -0.10 4.11
N TYR A 64 11.40 -1.42 4.10
CA TYR A 64 12.39 -2.34 3.58
C TYR A 64 11.76 -3.24 2.54
N ILE A 65 12.39 -3.37 1.37
CA ILE A 65 12.00 -4.31 0.33
C ILE A 65 13.15 -5.30 0.19
N ASN A 66 12.90 -6.57 0.51
CA ASN A 66 13.92 -7.62 0.54
C ASN A 66 15.17 -7.25 1.38
N GLY A 67 14.95 -6.51 2.47
CA GLY A 67 16.00 -6.01 3.36
C GLY A 67 16.69 -4.71 2.91
N GLU A 68 16.42 -4.22 1.70
CA GLU A 68 16.94 -2.93 1.23
C GLU A 68 16.04 -1.78 1.66
N ALA A 69 16.64 -0.72 2.21
CA ALA A 69 15.90 0.43 2.72
C ALA A 69 15.36 1.29 1.57
N THR A 70 14.06 1.60 1.62
CA THR A 70 13.35 2.43 0.66
C THR A 70 12.55 3.50 1.38
N GLU A 71 12.60 4.74 0.88
CA GLU A 71 11.91 5.87 1.49
C GLU A 71 10.46 5.97 1.00
N LEU A 72 9.55 6.26 1.93
CA LEU A 72 8.16 6.58 1.69
C LEU A 72 8.02 8.09 1.55
N ASP A 73 7.33 8.54 0.50
CA ASP A 73 6.98 9.95 0.32
C ASP A 73 6.16 10.50 1.51
N VAL A 74 5.31 9.66 2.10
CA VAL A 74 4.53 9.94 3.31
C VAL A 74 4.59 8.70 4.20
N PRO A 75 4.91 8.83 5.51
CA PRO A 75 4.97 7.70 6.43
C PRO A 75 3.67 6.88 6.46
N ALA A 76 3.80 5.57 6.67
CA ALA A 76 2.65 4.72 6.94
C ALA A 76 1.94 5.22 8.21
N ASN A 77 0.61 5.37 8.15
CA ASN A 77 -0.17 5.91 9.26
C ASN A 77 -1.37 5.01 9.60
N VAL A 78 -1.96 5.18 10.77
CA VAL A 78 -3.22 4.50 11.13
C VAL A 78 -4.36 5.49 11.07
N ILE A 79 -5.37 5.18 10.28
CA ILE A 79 -6.61 5.95 10.17
C ILE A 79 -7.77 4.98 10.37
N ASP A 80 -8.66 5.29 11.32
CA ASP A 80 -9.84 4.48 11.65
C ASP A 80 -9.53 2.97 11.86
N GLY A 81 -8.37 2.68 12.47
CA GLY A 81 -7.94 1.31 12.75
C GLY A 81 -7.42 0.54 11.53
N ARG A 82 -7.07 1.23 10.44
CA ARG A 82 -6.42 0.65 9.25
C ARG A 82 -5.06 1.28 9.03
N THR A 83 -4.08 0.44 8.68
CA THR A 83 -2.78 0.93 8.21
C THR A 83 -2.93 1.46 6.80
N MET A 84 -2.62 2.74 6.63
CA MET A 84 -2.70 3.51 5.42
C MET A 84 -1.30 3.78 4.89
N VAL A 85 -1.04 3.44 3.62
CA VAL A 85 0.29 3.53 2.99
C VAL A 85 0.14 4.18 1.61
N PRO A 86 1.13 4.96 1.12
CA PRO A 86 1.09 5.51 -0.23
C PRO A 86 0.92 4.42 -1.29
N ILE A 87 -0.14 4.52 -2.10
CA ILE A 87 -0.51 3.44 -3.04
C ILE A 87 0.58 3.12 -4.06
N ARG A 88 1.32 4.15 -4.51
CA ARG A 88 2.41 3.98 -5.46
C ARG A 88 3.50 3.08 -4.91
N PHE A 89 3.96 3.35 -3.68
CA PHE A 89 4.98 2.56 -3.02
C PHE A 89 4.58 1.07 -2.96
N VAL A 90 3.35 0.82 -2.51
CA VAL A 90 2.81 -0.53 -2.33
C VAL A 90 2.79 -1.28 -3.66
N ALA A 91 2.21 -0.68 -4.69
CA ALA A 91 2.07 -1.32 -5.99
C ALA A 91 3.43 -1.55 -6.67
N GLU A 92 4.32 -0.56 -6.67
CA GLU A 92 5.65 -0.67 -7.29
C GLU A 92 6.54 -1.69 -6.56
N SER A 93 6.39 -1.83 -5.23
CA SER A 93 7.09 -2.86 -4.45
C SER A 93 6.61 -4.29 -4.75
N MET A 94 5.44 -4.43 -5.38
CA MET A 94 4.81 -5.69 -5.78
C MET A 94 4.77 -5.82 -7.31
N ASP A 95 5.84 -5.36 -7.98
CA ASP A 95 6.04 -5.45 -9.44
C ASP A 95 4.82 -4.99 -10.25
N SER A 96 4.21 -3.87 -9.84
CA SER A 96 3.03 -3.31 -10.49
C SER A 96 3.25 -1.85 -10.89
N VAL A 97 2.55 -1.41 -11.93
CA VAL A 97 2.54 -0.02 -12.37
C VAL A 97 1.31 0.71 -11.89
N VAL A 98 1.48 1.99 -11.56
CA VAL A 98 0.41 2.87 -11.10
C VAL A 98 0.26 4.05 -12.05
N ASP A 99 -0.96 4.25 -12.52
CA ASP A 99 -1.37 5.39 -13.31
C ASP A 99 -2.49 6.18 -12.61
N TRP A 100 -2.68 7.42 -13.03
CA TRP A 100 -3.70 8.32 -12.51
C TRP A 100 -4.59 8.84 -13.63
N ASP A 101 -5.87 8.49 -13.55
CA ASP A 101 -6.90 9.12 -14.36
C ASP A 101 -7.43 10.36 -13.63
N GLY A 102 -7.06 11.55 -14.14
CA GLY A 102 -7.47 12.82 -13.56
C GLY A 102 -8.92 13.22 -13.82
N GLU A 103 -9.58 12.66 -14.85
CA GLU A 103 -10.97 12.95 -15.16
C GLU A 103 -11.88 12.23 -14.16
N THR A 104 -11.62 10.95 -13.94
CA THR A 104 -12.42 10.13 -13.00
C THR A 104 -11.87 10.15 -11.57
N LYS A 105 -10.70 10.75 -11.36
CA LYS A 105 -9.96 10.74 -10.08
C LYS A 105 -9.67 9.31 -9.61
N THR A 106 -9.25 8.47 -10.53
CA THR A 106 -9.02 7.04 -10.29
C THR A 106 -7.54 6.72 -10.29
N VAL A 107 -7.07 6.06 -9.23
CA VAL A 107 -5.79 5.36 -9.26
C VAL A 107 -5.98 4.04 -10.00
N ILE A 108 -5.20 3.81 -11.05
CA ILE A 108 -5.23 2.61 -11.87
C ILE A 108 -3.95 1.82 -11.59
N ILE A 109 -4.09 0.54 -11.23
CA ILE A 109 -2.98 -0.35 -10.94
C ILE A 109 -3.04 -1.51 -11.92
N PHE A 110 -1.90 -1.82 -12.55
CA PHE A 110 -1.71 -3.02 -13.35
C PHE A 110 -0.57 -3.84 -12.77
N LYS A 111 -0.88 -5.07 -12.37
CA LYS A 111 0.09 -6.08 -11.91
C LYS A 111 0.50 -6.96 -13.09
N PHE A 112 1.81 -7.23 -13.21
CA PHE A 112 2.38 -8.05 -14.29
C PHE A 112 2.30 -9.56 -14.02
#